data_AF-A0A6J4S6V5-F1
#
_entry.id   AF-A0A6J4S6V5-F1
#
_cell.length_a   1.000
_cell.length_b   1.000
_cell.length_c   1.000
_cell.angle_alpha   90.00
_cell.angle_beta   90.00
_cell.angle_gamma   90.00
#
_symmetry.space_group_name_H-M   'P 1'
#
loop_
_entity.id
_entity.type
_entity.pdbx_description
1 polymer ?
#
loop_
_entity_poly.entity_id
_entity_poly.type
_entity_poly.pdbx_seq_one_letter_code
_entity_poly.pdbx_strand_id
1 'polypeptide(L)'
;MTSTSPAGAREPGGDGIYPSSRPERILLVAAIAIASIGLGYLFFTQLWWKVPPDFGCAPDFESRGLCTWVGKEVRYADEPHTLLQADIVPSRPGPELGVPMRWASNLNAVFVENVVQANIRVFGWIIFASEAFIFLTLTLGFMSRLGALVAIGMSLQLAVGLAHTPDEWEWSYLLMVLLSVVLFGLAPGRYFGLDRLLRPRLKALKDRGSRVGRLLLVFT
;
A
#
# COMPACT_ATOMS: atom_id res chain seq x y z
N MET A 1 -50.29 -8.03 49.08
CA MET A 1 -49.06 -7.22 49.13
C MET A 1 -48.13 -7.70 48.03
N THR A 2 -48.19 -7.01 46.90
CA THR A 2 -47.40 -7.22 45.69
C THR A 2 -46.01 -6.63 45.89
N SER A 3 -44.98 -7.47 45.83
CA SER A 3 -43.58 -7.05 45.70
C SER A 3 -43.09 -7.47 44.33
N THR A 4 -43.24 -6.55 43.37
CA THR A 4 -42.56 -6.60 42.08
C THR A 4 -41.14 -6.09 42.30
N SER A 5 -40.16 -6.98 42.16
CA SER A 5 -38.74 -6.64 42.07
C SER A 5 -38.49 -5.74 40.85
N PRO A 6 -37.76 -4.61 40.97
CA PRO A 6 -37.53 -3.74 39.84
C PRO A 6 -36.51 -4.36 38.88
N ALA A 7 -36.69 -4.00 37.62
CA ALA A 7 -35.93 -4.41 36.45
C ALA A 7 -34.41 -4.41 36.70
N GLY A 8 -33.76 -5.49 36.24
CA GLY A 8 -32.31 -5.58 36.13
C GLY A 8 -31.78 -4.41 35.30
N ALA A 9 -30.97 -3.58 35.95
CA ALA A 9 -30.23 -2.51 35.33
C ALA A 9 -29.36 -3.11 34.21
N ARG A 10 -29.56 -2.61 33.00
CA ARG A 10 -28.72 -2.89 31.84
C ARG A 10 -27.35 -2.28 32.14
N GLU A 11 -26.33 -3.11 32.35
CA GLU A 11 -24.96 -2.62 32.47
C GLU A 11 -24.61 -1.80 31.21
N PRO A 12 -24.13 -0.54 31.33
CA PRO A 12 -23.66 0.23 30.19
C PRO A 12 -22.31 -0.37 29.77
N GLY A 13 -22.39 -1.40 28.93
CA GLY A 13 -21.24 -2.07 28.36
C GLY A 13 -20.52 -1.15 27.38
N GLY A 14 -19.47 -0.49 27.89
CA GLY A 14 -18.27 -0.12 27.14
C GLY A 14 -18.46 0.87 25.99
N ASP A 15 -18.80 2.12 26.32
CA ASP A 15 -18.62 3.23 25.42
C ASP A 15 -17.12 3.40 25.10
N GLY A 16 -16.75 3.14 23.84
CA GLY A 16 -15.66 3.92 23.25
C GLY A 16 -16.04 5.39 23.27
N ILE A 17 -15.06 6.29 23.19
CA ILE A 17 -15.21 7.74 23.44
C ILE A 17 -16.37 8.40 22.66
N TYR A 18 -16.90 7.80 21.57
CA TYR A 18 -18.20 8.14 20.99
C TYR A 18 -18.98 6.90 20.48
N PRO A 19 -20.29 6.73 20.80
CA PRO A 19 -21.16 5.81 20.08
C PRO A 19 -21.42 6.36 18.67
N SER A 20 -20.92 5.67 17.64
CA SER A 20 -20.99 6.20 16.27
C SER A 20 -22.42 6.21 15.75
N SER A 21 -22.91 7.37 15.29
CA SER A 21 -24.22 7.48 14.66
C SER A 21 -24.26 6.69 13.33
N ARG A 22 -25.47 6.30 12.86
CA ARG A 22 -25.62 5.65 11.53
C ARG A 22 -24.91 6.41 10.39
N PRO A 23 -25.02 7.75 10.27
CA PRO A 23 -24.30 8.48 9.22
C PRO A 23 -22.79 8.44 9.39
N GLU A 24 -22.26 8.53 10.62
CA GLU A 24 -20.80 8.41 10.86
C GLU A 24 -20.26 7.07 10.39
N ARG A 25 -20.99 5.98 10.67
CA ARG A 25 -20.60 4.65 10.19
C ARG A 25 -20.60 4.56 8.66
N ILE A 26 -21.59 5.17 7.99
CA ILE A 26 -21.64 5.21 6.53
C ILE A 26 -20.48 6.02 5.97
N LEU A 27 -20.20 7.19 6.54
CA LEU A 27 -19.08 8.04 6.15
C LEU A 27 -17.74 7.33 6.30
N LEU A 28 -17.53 6.64 7.43
CA LEU A 28 -16.33 5.85 7.68
C LEU A 28 -16.16 4.73 6.64
N VAL A 29 -17.22 3.98 6.37
CA VAL A 29 -17.18 2.91 5.35
C VAL A 29 -16.91 3.48 3.96
N ALA A 30 -17.54 4.59 3.60
CA ALA A 30 -17.34 5.26 2.32
C ALA A 30 -15.90 5.78 2.18
N ALA A 31 -15.34 6.42 3.21
CA ALA A 31 -13.97 6.90 3.21
C ALA A 31 -12.96 5.76 3.02
N ILE A 32 -13.15 4.63 3.72
CA ILE A 32 -12.31 3.43 3.56
C ILE A 32 -12.43 2.86 2.14
N ALA A 33 -13.66 2.81 1.59
CA ALA A 33 -13.88 2.31 0.23
C ALA A 33 -13.23 3.21 -0.82
N ILE A 34 -13.40 4.52 -0.72
CA ILE A 34 -12.80 5.50 -1.63
C ILE A 34 -11.28 5.43 -1.54
N ALA A 35 -10.71 5.39 -0.34
CA ALA A 35 -9.27 5.27 -0.14
C ALA A 35 -8.70 3.99 -0.78
N SER A 36 -9.37 2.85 -0.58
CA SER A 36 -8.95 1.56 -1.12
C SER A 36 -9.08 1.48 -2.65
N ILE A 37 -10.21 1.92 -3.20
CA ILE A 37 -10.43 1.96 -4.66
C ILE A 37 -9.50 2.99 -5.31
N GLY A 38 -9.28 4.14 -4.67
CA GLY A 38 -8.38 5.18 -5.15
C GLY A 38 -6.94 4.69 -5.24
N LEU A 39 -6.43 4.04 -4.19
CA LEU A 39 -5.09 3.43 -4.24
C LEU A 39 -5.03 2.31 -5.27
N GLY A 40 -6.04 1.43 -5.34
CA GLY A 40 -6.12 0.39 -6.36
C GLY A 40 -6.08 0.96 -7.78
N TYR A 41 -6.83 2.02 -8.04
CA TYR A 41 -6.87 2.70 -9.34
C TYR A 41 -5.53 3.38 -9.67
N LEU A 42 -4.84 3.95 -8.68
CA LEU A 42 -3.49 4.48 -8.88
C LEU A 42 -2.53 3.39 -9.37
N PHE A 43 -2.59 2.18 -8.83
CA PHE A 43 -1.78 1.05 -9.34
C PHE A 43 -2.25 0.56 -10.70
N PHE A 44 -3.55 0.65 -11.00
CA PHE A 44 -4.07 0.34 -12.34
C PHE A 44 -3.50 1.25 -13.42
N THR A 45 -3.32 2.55 -13.14
CA THR A 45 -2.71 3.46 -14.13
C THR A 45 -1.26 3.12 -14.43
N GLN A 46 -0.54 2.49 -13.49
CA GLN A 46 0.85 2.07 -13.69
C GLN A 46 0.99 0.92 -14.69
N LEU A 47 -0.01 0.05 -14.79
CA LEU A 47 0.01 -1.08 -15.71
C LEU A 47 0.09 -0.64 -17.18
N TRP A 48 -0.51 0.51 -17.50
CA TRP A 48 -0.75 0.91 -18.88
C TRP A 48 0.52 1.29 -19.66
N TRP A 49 1.56 1.73 -18.96
CA TRP A 49 2.85 2.06 -19.57
C TRP A 49 3.90 0.96 -19.38
N LYS A 50 3.54 -0.16 -18.73
CA LYS A 50 4.39 -1.33 -18.44
C LYS A 50 3.84 -2.62 -19.06
N VAL A 51 3.14 -2.52 -20.18
CA VAL A 51 2.48 -3.69 -20.78
C VAL A 51 3.52 -4.69 -21.33
N PRO A 52 3.42 -5.99 -20.99
CA PRO A 52 4.27 -7.05 -21.56
C PRO A 52 4.11 -7.16 -23.09
N PRO A 53 5.10 -7.72 -23.83
CA PRO A 53 6.27 -8.44 -23.33
C PRO A 53 7.49 -7.54 -23.03
N ASP A 54 7.50 -6.31 -23.52
CA ASP A 54 8.67 -5.44 -23.47
C ASP A 54 8.63 -4.46 -22.30
N PHE A 55 7.50 -4.32 -21.58
CA PHE A 55 7.34 -3.44 -20.42
C PHE A 55 7.69 -1.96 -20.70
N GLY A 56 7.59 -1.55 -21.97
CA GLY A 56 8.02 -0.24 -22.44
C GLY A 56 9.54 -0.03 -22.43
N CYS A 57 10.33 -1.05 -22.11
CA CYS A 57 11.77 -0.96 -21.95
C CYS A 57 12.53 -0.78 -23.27
N ALA A 58 13.54 0.08 -23.22
CA ALA A 58 14.63 0.10 -24.19
C ALA A 58 15.86 -0.65 -23.62
N PRO A 59 16.73 -1.23 -24.48
CA PRO A 59 17.92 -1.98 -24.04
C PRO A 59 18.94 -1.14 -23.27
N ASP A 60 18.86 0.19 -23.38
CA ASP A 60 19.80 1.14 -22.80
C ASP A 60 19.45 1.56 -21.37
N PHE A 61 18.26 1.23 -20.86
CA PHE A 61 17.75 1.71 -19.56
C PHE A 61 17.70 3.23 -19.40
N GLU A 62 17.69 3.97 -20.51
CA GLU A 62 17.64 5.44 -20.48
C GLU A 62 16.44 5.97 -21.26
N SER A 63 16.10 5.34 -22.38
CA SER A 63 15.26 6.01 -23.38
C SER A 63 13.75 5.91 -23.13
N ARG A 64 13.23 4.79 -22.62
CA ARG A 64 11.77 4.56 -22.50
C ARG A 64 11.33 3.61 -21.39
N GLY A 65 10.12 3.87 -20.89
CA GLY A 65 9.29 2.95 -20.10
C GLY A 65 9.91 2.54 -18.78
N LEU A 66 9.60 1.31 -18.33
CA LEU A 66 9.99 0.81 -17.00
C LEU A 66 11.51 0.88 -16.79
N CYS A 67 12.29 0.55 -17.82
CA CYS A 67 13.73 0.49 -17.72
C CYS A 67 14.38 1.85 -17.49
N THR A 68 13.81 2.96 -17.98
CA THR A 68 14.29 4.30 -17.65
C THR A 68 14.21 4.56 -16.15
N TRP A 69 13.13 4.16 -15.49
CA TRP A 69 12.96 4.34 -14.06
C TRP A 69 13.90 3.44 -13.26
N VAL A 70 14.03 2.18 -13.66
CA VAL A 70 14.99 1.24 -13.08
C VAL A 70 16.43 1.75 -13.25
N GLY A 71 16.75 2.40 -14.37
CA GLY A 71 18.05 3.05 -14.61
C GLY A 71 18.27 4.28 -13.74
N LYS A 72 17.23 5.09 -13.51
CA LYS A 72 17.30 6.25 -12.60
C LYS A 72 17.67 5.83 -11.17
N GLU A 73 17.15 4.70 -10.67
CA GLU A 73 17.47 4.18 -9.33
C GLU A 73 18.97 3.88 -9.15
N VAL A 74 19.69 3.56 -10.23
CA VAL A 74 21.13 3.30 -10.18
C VAL A 74 21.91 4.60 -10.39
N ARG A 75 21.53 5.41 -11.38
CA ARG A 75 22.26 6.63 -11.75
C ARG A 75 22.32 7.67 -10.62
N TYR A 76 21.23 7.82 -9.89
CA TYR A 76 21.09 8.85 -8.86
C TYR A 76 21.33 8.34 -7.44
N ALA A 77 21.84 7.12 -7.27
CA ALA A 77 22.00 6.53 -5.94
C ALA A 77 23.01 7.26 -5.05
N ASP A 78 24.12 7.74 -5.65
CA ASP A 78 25.27 8.30 -4.93
C ASP A 78 25.12 9.78 -4.53
N GLU A 79 24.08 10.45 -5.02
CA GLU A 79 23.86 11.86 -4.72
C GLU A 79 23.51 12.07 -3.22
N PRO A 80 23.92 13.19 -2.61
CA PRO A 80 23.63 13.49 -1.20
C PRO A 80 22.13 13.69 -1.00
N HIS A 81 21.49 12.70 -0.38
CA HIS A 81 20.03 12.69 -0.23
C HIS A 81 19.57 12.47 1.21
N THR A 82 18.53 13.21 1.57
CA THR A 82 17.83 13.09 2.86
C THR A 82 16.35 12.82 2.62
N LEU A 83 15.79 11.84 3.32
CA LEU A 83 14.35 11.56 3.34
C LEU A 83 13.65 12.51 4.32
N LEU A 84 12.39 12.85 4.05
CA LEU A 84 11.58 13.76 4.89
C LEU A 84 12.18 15.17 4.90
N GLN A 85 12.60 15.62 3.74
CA GLN A 85 13.19 16.92 3.55
C GLN A 85 12.15 18.00 3.88
N ALA A 86 12.46 18.83 4.88
CA ALA A 86 11.60 19.93 5.31
C ALA A 86 11.83 21.23 4.53
N ASP A 87 12.85 21.29 3.66
CA ASP A 87 13.14 22.47 2.86
C ASP A 87 12.31 22.46 1.57
N ILE A 88 11.24 23.25 1.57
CA ILE A 88 10.23 23.31 0.49
C ILE A 88 10.53 24.49 -0.45
N VAL A 89 11.53 25.34 -0.16
CA VAL A 89 11.75 26.61 -0.87
C VAL A 89 13.19 26.72 -1.38
N PRO A 90 13.44 26.39 -2.66
CA PRO A 90 14.77 26.50 -3.27
C PRO A 90 15.39 27.91 -3.18
N SER A 91 14.54 28.94 -3.04
CA SER A 91 14.94 30.35 -2.97
C SER A 91 15.28 30.86 -1.57
N ARG A 92 15.17 30.03 -0.52
CA ARG A 92 15.61 30.37 0.84
C ARG A 92 16.27 29.16 1.49
N PRO A 93 17.61 29.07 1.51
CA PRO A 93 18.30 27.95 2.13
C PRO A 93 17.96 27.92 3.62
N GLY A 94 17.15 26.94 4.02
CA GLY A 94 16.87 26.60 5.41
C GLY A 94 17.89 25.59 5.92
N PRO A 95 17.84 25.21 7.21
CA PRO A 95 18.57 24.05 7.68
C PRO A 95 18.06 22.79 6.96
N GLU A 96 18.97 22.03 6.36
CA GLU A 96 18.70 20.73 5.73
C GLU A 96 18.29 19.72 6.81
N LEU A 97 16.98 19.69 7.10
CA LEU A 97 16.38 18.72 8.01
C LEU A 97 15.86 17.55 7.18
N GLY A 98 16.47 16.40 7.38
CA GLY A 98 16.04 15.14 6.80
C GLY A 98 16.91 13.99 7.30
N VAL A 99 16.47 12.76 7.02
CA VAL A 99 17.15 11.54 7.42
C VAL A 99 18.07 11.08 6.29
N PRO A 100 19.40 11.03 6.46
CA PRO A 100 20.30 10.61 5.40
C PRO A 100 20.01 9.16 4.98
N MET A 101 19.64 8.96 3.72
CA MET A 101 19.24 7.66 3.18
C MET A 101 20.23 7.08 2.18
N ARG A 102 21.35 7.77 1.90
CA ARG A 102 22.38 7.33 0.93
C ARG A 102 22.76 5.85 1.05
N TRP A 103 22.92 5.35 2.27
CA TRP A 103 23.27 3.94 2.49
C TRP A 103 22.21 2.97 1.93
N ALA A 104 20.92 3.29 2.07
CA ALA A 104 19.83 2.46 1.59
C ALA A 104 19.68 2.56 0.06
N SER A 105 19.79 3.77 -0.50
CA SER A 105 19.75 3.98 -1.95
C SER A 105 20.93 3.30 -2.65
N ASN A 106 22.14 3.35 -2.08
CA ASN A 106 23.30 2.64 -2.63
C ASN A 106 23.15 1.11 -2.56
N LEU A 107 22.61 0.57 -1.46
CA LEU A 107 22.30 -0.85 -1.38
C LEU A 107 21.23 -1.27 -2.41
N ASN A 108 20.20 -0.44 -2.59
CA ASN A 108 19.18 -0.66 -3.60
C ASN A 108 19.78 -0.62 -5.01
N ALA A 109 20.64 0.34 -5.32
CA ALA A 109 21.30 0.46 -6.62
C ALA A 109 22.14 -0.77 -6.96
N VAL A 110 22.94 -1.27 -6.02
CA VAL A 110 23.71 -2.51 -6.21
C VAL A 110 22.80 -3.69 -6.52
N PHE A 111 21.67 -3.82 -5.81
CA PHE A 111 20.70 -4.88 -6.08
C PHE A 111 20.01 -4.69 -7.44
N VAL A 112 19.61 -3.46 -7.77
CA VAL A 112 18.92 -3.15 -9.01
C VAL A 112 19.81 -3.41 -10.21
N GLU A 113 21.04 -2.91 -10.20
CA GLU A 113 22.01 -3.10 -11.28
C GLU A 113 22.33 -4.59 -11.50
N ASN A 114 22.66 -5.31 -10.42
CA ASN A 114 23.19 -6.67 -10.55
C ASN A 114 22.11 -7.76 -10.65
N VAL A 115 20.90 -7.50 -10.13
CA VAL A 115 19.83 -8.51 -10.06
C VAL A 115 18.64 -8.11 -10.92
N VAL A 116 18.12 -6.89 -10.77
CA VAL A 116 16.89 -6.45 -11.45
C VAL A 116 17.15 -6.19 -12.92
N GLN A 117 18.13 -5.37 -13.27
CA GLN A 117 18.47 -5.04 -14.66
C GLN A 117 18.93 -6.29 -15.42
N ALA A 118 19.80 -7.11 -14.80
CA ALA A 118 20.25 -8.38 -15.35
C ALA A 118 19.11 -9.38 -15.65
N ASN A 119 18.00 -9.30 -14.89
CA ASN A 119 16.85 -10.19 -15.03
C ASN A 119 15.54 -9.42 -15.34
N ILE A 120 15.63 -8.33 -16.10
CA ILE A 120 14.55 -7.35 -16.24
C ILE A 120 13.23 -7.94 -16.75
N ARG A 121 13.29 -8.98 -17.59
CA ARG A 121 12.10 -9.66 -18.10
C ARG A 121 11.30 -10.35 -16.99
N VAL A 122 11.98 -10.97 -16.02
CA VAL A 122 11.34 -11.63 -14.88
C VAL A 122 10.81 -10.58 -13.91
N PHE A 123 11.61 -9.57 -13.60
CA PHE A 123 11.20 -8.49 -12.71
C PHE A 123 10.07 -7.64 -13.29
N GLY A 124 10.03 -7.41 -14.60
CA GLY A 124 8.92 -6.75 -15.27
C GLY A 124 7.60 -7.49 -15.05
N TRP A 125 7.60 -8.82 -15.17
CA TRP A 125 6.42 -9.64 -14.86
C TRP A 125 6.06 -9.59 -13.37
N ILE A 126 7.04 -9.62 -12.47
CA ILE A 126 6.81 -9.51 -11.02
C ILE A 126 6.16 -8.17 -10.71
N ILE A 127 6.74 -7.06 -11.18
CA ILE A 127 6.24 -5.69 -11.00
C ILE A 127 4.82 -5.59 -11.54
N PHE A 128 4.59 -5.97 -12.80
CA PHE A 128 3.28 -5.92 -13.43
C PHE A 128 2.24 -6.77 -12.68
N ALA A 129 2.60 -8.00 -12.30
CA ALA A 129 1.71 -8.88 -11.56
C ALA A 129 1.40 -8.33 -10.16
N SER A 130 2.38 -7.73 -9.48
CA SER A 130 2.19 -7.07 -8.19
C SER A 130 1.25 -5.87 -8.30
N GLU A 131 1.42 -5.00 -9.30
CA GLU A 131 0.53 -3.86 -9.53
C GLU A 131 -0.91 -4.31 -9.85
N ALA A 132 -1.05 -5.32 -10.72
CA ALA A 132 -2.36 -5.91 -11.05
C ALA A 132 -3.01 -6.57 -9.83
N PHE A 133 -2.21 -7.26 -9.02
CA PHE A 133 -2.66 -7.89 -7.79
C PHE A 133 -3.15 -6.84 -6.78
N ILE A 134 -2.41 -5.75 -6.57
CA ILE A 134 -2.82 -4.63 -5.70
C ILE A 134 -4.14 -4.04 -6.21
N PHE A 135 -4.22 -3.72 -7.50
CA PHE A 135 -5.43 -3.18 -8.11
C PHE A 135 -6.65 -4.08 -7.86
N LEU A 136 -6.55 -5.38 -8.17
CA LEU A 136 -7.67 -6.31 -8.05
C LEU A 136 -8.08 -6.49 -6.58
N THR A 137 -7.12 -6.70 -5.69
CA THR A 137 -7.41 -6.99 -4.27
C THR A 137 -8.00 -5.79 -3.53
N LEU A 138 -7.47 -4.58 -3.76
CA LEU A 138 -7.96 -3.36 -3.10
C LEU A 138 -9.26 -2.82 -3.71
N THR A 139 -9.46 -2.97 -5.02
CA THR A 139 -10.68 -2.49 -5.69
C THR A 139 -11.86 -3.44 -5.42
N LEU A 140 -11.64 -4.75 -5.49
CA LEU A 140 -12.68 -5.75 -5.22
C LEU A 140 -12.91 -5.98 -3.72
N GLY A 141 -12.00 -5.50 -2.86
CA GLY A 141 -12.00 -5.79 -1.43
C GLY A 141 -11.88 -7.29 -1.17
N PHE A 142 -11.02 -7.98 -1.92
CA PHE A 142 -10.73 -9.41 -1.76
C PHE A 142 -9.28 -9.59 -1.29
N MET A 143 -9.07 -10.28 -0.17
CA MET A 143 -7.76 -10.40 0.49
C MET A 143 -7.08 -9.03 0.68
N SER A 144 -7.88 -8.04 1.06
CA SER A 144 -7.49 -6.63 1.05
C SER A 144 -6.22 -6.32 1.86
N ARG A 145 -5.97 -7.04 2.96
CA ARG A 145 -4.73 -6.86 3.75
C ARG A 145 -3.50 -7.36 3.02
N LEU A 146 -3.63 -8.42 2.23
CA LEU A 146 -2.52 -8.92 1.44
C LEU A 146 -2.19 -7.93 0.31
N GLY A 147 -3.22 -7.39 -0.35
CA GLY A 147 -3.07 -6.31 -1.33
C GLY A 147 -2.35 -5.09 -0.75
N ALA A 148 -2.81 -4.61 0.42
CA ALA A 148 -2.18 -3.50 1.12
C ALA A 148 -0.72 -3.81 1.54
N LEU A 149 -0.41 -5.04 1.94
CA LEU A 149 0.95 -5.43 2.30
C LEU A 149 1.91 -5.40 1.10
N VAL A 150 1.45 -5.90 -0.06
CA VAL A 150 2.23 -5.82 -1.32
C VAL A 150 2.41 -4.36 -1.73
N ALA A 151 1.37 -3.52 -1.59
CA ALA A 151 1.45 -2.09 -1.84
C ALA A 151 2.48 -1.40 -0.94
N ILE A 152 2.53 -1.71 0.36
CA ILE A 152 3.55 -1.19 1.29
C ILE A 152 4.95 -1.52 0.77
N GLY A 153 5.22 -2.79 0.45
CA GLY A 153 6.54 -3.23 0.00
C GLY A 153 6.97 -2.53 -1.28
N MET A 154 6.06 -2.42 -2.25
CA MET A 154 6.35 -1.80 -3.54
C MET A 154 6.52 -0.28 -3.41
N SER A 155 5.66 0.40 -2.65
CA SER A 155 5.79 1.84 -2.40
C SER A 155 7.03 2.20 -1.58
N LEU A 156 7.45 1.33 -0.63
CA LEU A 156 8.72 1.50 0.08
C LEU A 156 9.91 1.35 -0.85
N GLN A 157 9.88 0.37 -1.76
CA GLN A 157 10.95 0.22 -2.75
C GLN A 157 11.06 1.48 -3.61
N LEU A 158 9.93 1.99 -4.13
CA LEU A 158 9.91 3.22 -4.91
C LEU A 158 10.41 4.42 -4.09
N ALA A 159 10.06 4.51 -2.81
CA ALA A 159 10.55 5.56 -1.92
C ALA A 159 12.07 5.49 -1.72
N VAL A 160 12.68 4.30 -1.69
CA VAL A 160 14.13 4.16 -1.55
C VAL A 160 14.86 4.43 -2.87
N GLY A 161 14.27 3.99 -3.99
CA GLY A 161 14.89 4.07 -5.32
C GLY A 161 14.69 5.39 -6.06
N LEU A 162 13.52 6.03 -5.92
CA LEU A 162 13.08 7.13 -6.79
C LEU A 162 12.76 8.45 -6.08
N ALA A 163 12.61 8.47 -4.76
CA ALA A 163 12.17 9.64 -4.00
C ALA A 163 12.97 10.92 -4.26
N HIS A 164 14.24 10.79 -4.68
CA HIS A 164 15.17 11.89 -4.89
C HIS A 164 15.65 12.02 -6.33
N THR A 165 15.07 11.24 -7.26
CA THR A 165 15.42 11.38 -8.67
C THR A 165 14.91 12.70 -9.23
N PRO A 166 15.60 13.30 -10.23
CA PRO A 166 15.11 14.52 -10.84
C PRO A 166 13.69 14.36 -11.36
N ASP A 167 12.89 15.40 -11.13
CA ASP A 167 11.47 15.52 -11.46
C ASP A 167 10.51 14.66 -10.60
N GLU A 168 11.03 13.99 -9.56
CA GLU A 168 10.22 13.24 -8.62
C GLU A 168 10.07 13.96 -7.28
N TRP A 169 8.96 13.65 -6.60
CA TRP A 169 8.66 14.21 -5.28
C TRP A 169 8.49 13.09 -4.26
N GLU A 170 9.39 13.04 -3.27
CA GLU A 170 9.44 11.99 -2.25
C GLU A 170 8.10 11.73 -1.55
N TRP A 171 7.31 12.79 -1.32
CA TRP A 171 6.02 12.69 -0.64
C TRP A 171 5.00 11.88 -1.42
N SER A 172 5.11 11.77 -2.75
CA SER A 172 4.24 10.89 -3.54
C SER A 172 4.35 9.44 -3.08
N TYR A 173 5.58 8.95 -2.90
CA TYR A 173 5.86 7.59 -2.45
C TYR A 173 5.52 7.40 -0.96
N LEU A 174 5.87 8.38 -0.12
CA LEU A 174 5.57 8.33 1.31
C LEU A 174 4.06 8.32 1.58
N LEU A 175 3.27 9.10 0.85
CA LEU A 175 1.81 9.09 0.95
C LEU A 175 1.23 7.75 0.50
N MET A 176 1.79 7.12 -0.55
CA MET A 176 1.41 5.77 -0.95
C MET A 176 1.71 4.75 0.16
N VAL A 177 2.88 4.81 0.80
CA VAL A 177 3.23 3.96 1.95
C VAL A 177 2.26 4.18 3.10
N LEU A 178 2.03 5.43 3.51
CA LEU A 178 1.15 5.77 4.62
C LEU A 178 -0.28 5.31 4.39
N LEU A 179 -0.83 5.56 3.19
CA LEU A 179 -2.16 5.11 2.82
C LEU A 179 -2.25 3.58 2.84
N SER A 180 -1.22 2.89 2.32
CA SER A 180 -1.17 1.43 2.32
C SER A 180 -1.09 0.86 3.75
N VAL A 181 -0.34 1.49 4.65
CA VAL A 181 -0.29 1.12 6.09
C VAL A 181 -1.65 1.29 6.75
N VAL A 182 -2.33 2.41 6.50
CA VAL A 182 -3.68 2.66 7.01
C VAL A 182 -4.65 1.58 6.51
N LEU A 183 -4.64 1.28 5.21
CA LEU A 183 -5.51 0.25 4.63
C LEU A 183 -5.16 -1.16 5.13
N PHE A 184 -3.89 -1.47 5.38
CA PHE A 184 -3.48 -2.73 5.99
C PHE A 184 -4.05 -2.90 7.41
N GLY A 185 -4.05 -1.82 8.19
CA GLY A 185 -4.60 -1.79 9.55
C GLY A 185 -6.13 -1.88 9.58
N LEU A 186 -6.80 -1.11 8.73
CA LEU A 186 -8.26 -1.09 8.64
C LEU A 186 -8.84 -2.36 8.01
N ALA A 187 -8.12 -2.99 7.09
CA ALA A 187 -8.60 -4.14 6.30
C ALA A 187 -9.91 -3.81 5.55
N PRO A 188 -9.85 -3.03 4.46
CA PRO A 188 -11.03 -2.48 3.77
C PRO A 188 -12.07 -3.55 3.39
N GLY A 189 -11.62 -4.76 3.08
CA GLY A 189 -12.45 -5.94 2.78
C GLY A 189 -13.49 -6.28 3.86
N ARG A 190 -13.28 -5.86 5.11
CA ARG A 190 -14.24 -6.08 6.21
C ARG A 190 -15.46 -5.16 6.14
N TYR A 191 -15.30 -4.00 5.52
CA TYR A 191 -16.31 -2.95 5.43
C TYR A 191 -17.04 -3.02 4.10
N PHE A 192 -16.31 -3.26 3.01
CA PHE A 192 -16.84 -3.38 1.65
C PHE A 192 -16.13 -4.52 0.87
N GLY A 193 -16.73 -4.99 -0.22
CA GLY A 193 -16.10 -5.97 -1.12
C GLY A 193 -16.39 -7.44 -0.80
N LEU A 194 -15.66 -8.33 -1.48
CA LEU A 194 -15.87 -9.77 -1.44
C LEU A 194 -15.55 -10.40 -0.08
N ASP A 195 -14.56 -9.86 0.63
CA ASP A 195 -14.14 -10.34 1.96
C ASP A 195 -15.31 -10.31 2.94
N ARG A 196 -16.13 -9.25 2.93
CA ARG A 196 -17.35 -9.13 3.75
C ARG A 196 -18.34 -10.26 3.50
N LEU A 197 -18.49 -10.70 2.26
CA LEU A 197 -19.41 -11.78 1.87
C LEU A 197 -18.86 -13.16 2.25
N LEU A 198 -17.55 -13.35 2.17
CA LEU A 198 -16.89 -14.64 2.44
C LEU A 198 -16.63 -14.89 3.92
N ARG A 199 -16.48 -13.83 4.74
CA ARG A 199 -16.11 -13.94 6.15
C ARG A 199 -16.99 -14.85 7.00
N PRO A 200 -18.34 -14.86 6.88
CA PRO A 200 -19.18 -15.79 7.64
C PRO A 200 -18.88 -17.26 7.30
N ARG A 201 -18.64 -17.56 6.02
CA ARG A 201 -18.28 -18.91 5.56
C ARG A 201 -16.88 -19.30 6.03
N LEU A 202 -15.92 -18.38 5.99
CA LEU A 202 -14.57 -18.61 6.47
C LEU A 202 -14.52 -18.86 7.98
N LYS A 203 -15.35 -18.18 8.77
CA LYS A 203 -15.53 -18.46 10.21
C LYS A 203 -16.04 -19.88 10.44
N ALA A 204 -17.10 -20.29 9.74
CA ALA A 204 -17.62 -21.65 9.84
C ALA A 204 -16.56 -22.71 9.48
N LEU A 205 -15.69 -22.44 8.50
CA LEU A 205 -14.57 -23.33 8.14
C LEU A 205 -13.47 -23.37 9.20
N LYS A 206 -13.15 -22.23 9.84
CA LYS A 206 -12.22 -22.17 10.98
C LYS A 206 -12.76 -22.99 12.15
N ASP A 207 -14.04 -22.87 12.46
CA ASP A 207 -14.68 -23.57 13.58
C ASP A 207 -14.72 -25.09 13.36
N ARG A 208 -14.67 -25.53 12.09
CA ARG A 208 -14.48 -26.94 11.68
C ARG A 208 -13.01 -27.41 11.73
N GLY A 209 -12.09 -26.59 12.23
CA GLY A 209 -10.67 -26.95 12.40
C GLY A 209 -9.78 -26.73 11.18
N SER A 210 -10.28 -26.12 10.09
CA SER A 210 -9.47 -25.89 8.88
C SER A 210 -8.40 -24.81 9.10
N ARG A 211 -7.13 -25.17 8.88
CA ARG A 211 -5.99 -24.23 8.92
C ARG A 211 -6.09 -23.16 7.82
N VAL A 212 -6.64 -23.53 6.67
CA VAL A 212 -6.85 -22.61 5.53
C VAL A 212 -7.88 -21.54 5.88
N GLY A 213 -8.99 -21.93 6.53
CA GLY A 213 -10.00 -20.97 6.99
C GLY A 213 -9.44 -19.97 8.01
N ARG A 214 -8.52 -20.41 8.88
CA ARG A 214 -7.81 -19.53 9.81
C ARG A 214 -6.89 -18.54 9.09
N LEU A 215 -6.12 -19.01 8.11
CA LEU A 215 -5.18 -18.16 7.36
C LEU A 215 -5.94 -17.10 6.55
N LEU A 216 -6.98 -17.50 5.81
CA LEU A 216 -7.78 -16.57 5.01
C LEU A 216 -8.43 -15.49 5.89
N LEU A 217 -8.94 -15.83 7.08
CA LEU A 217 -9.50 -14.85 8.02
C LEU A 217 -8.49 -13.81 8.53
N VAL A 218 -7.18 -14.09 8.48
CA VAL A 218 -6.17 -13.10 8.86
C VAL A 218 -6.08 -12.01 7.79
N PHE A 219 -6.19 -12.39 6.52
CA PHE A 219 -6.00 -11.53 5.35
C PHE A 219 -7.30 -10.93 4.78
N THR A 220 -8.47 -11.44 5.19
CA THR A 220 -9.81 -10.86 4.96
C THR A 220 -10.32 -10.11 6.20
#